data_AF-A0A2N9MR24-F1
#
_entry.id   AF-A0A2N9MR24-F1
#
_cell.length_a   1.000
_cell.length_b   1.000
_cell.length_c   1.000
_cell.angle_alpha   90.00
_cell.angle_beta   90.00
_cell.angle_gamma   90.00
#
_symmetry.space_group_name_H-M   'P 1'
#
loop_
_entity.id
_entity.type
_entity.pdbx_description
1 polymer ?
#
loop_
_entity_poly.entity_id
_entity_poly.type
_entity_poly.pdbx_seq_one_letter_code
_entity_poly.pdbx_strand_id
1 'polypeptide(L)'
;MILGHEEVITNDLVAREPDFFNPEFSLDGPISLKQLTRQCVHELERKVILKVLQQHHWNRKQAARTLGISYRALLYKIRDAGLPSNRALRLQQAEKNKTTDDGPTDHARPTSGAAAD
;
A
#
# COMPACT_ATOMS: atom_id res chain seq x y z
N MET A 1 33.39 -27.30 29.75
CA MET A 1 32.17 -26.51 29.97
C MET A 1 32.00 -25.65 28.73
N ILE A 2 31.16 -26.08 27.80
CA ILE A 2 30.95 -25.40 26.51
C ILE A 2 29.96 -24.27 26.80
N LEU A 3 30.46 -23.05 27.00
CA LEU A 3 29.65 -21.85 27.16
C LEU A 3 30.14 -20.89 26.08
N GLY A 4 29.34 -20.69 25.03
CA GLY A 4 29.74 -19.86 23.89
C GLY A 4 28.93 -20.07 22.61
N HIS A 5 27.84 -20.84 22.63
CA HIS A 5 27.02 -21.10 21.44
C HIS A 5 25.63 -20.43 21.48
N GLU A 6 25.35 -19.60 22.47
CA GLU A 6 24.05 -18.92 22.57
C GLU A 6 24.07 -17.52 21.96
N GLU A 7 25.22 -16.87 21.86
CA GLU A 7 25.33 -15.48 21.34
C GLU A 7 25.36 -15.40 19.80
N VAL A 8 25.68 -16.49 19.10
CA VAL A 8 25.67 -16.52 17.63
C VAL A 8 24.24 -16.60 17.09
N ILE A 9 23.31 -17.17 17.87
CA ILE A 9 21.91 -17.36 17.46
C ILE A 9 21.14 -16.03 17.50
N THR A 10 21.50 -15.12 18.42
CA THR A 10 20.80 -13.85 18.60
C THR A 10 21.10 -12.83 17.49
N ASN A 11 22.30 -12.83 16.91
CA ASN A 11 22.66 -11.88 15.85
C ASN A 11 22.03 -12.24 14.49
N ASP A 12 21.79 -13.53 14.21
CA ASP A 12 21.16 -13.98 12.96
C ASP A 12 19.64 -13.74 12.94
N LEU A 13 19.01 -13.66 14.12
CA LEU A 13 17.58 -13.34 14.27
C LEU A 13 17.27 -11.84 14.07
N VAL A 14 18.29 -10.97 14.12
CA VAL A 14 18.16 -9.51 13.95
C VAL A 14 18.28 -9.08 12.49
N ALA A 15 18.47 -10.01 11.56
CA ALA A 15 18.42 -9.77 10.12
C ALA A 15 16.98 -9.50 9.63
N ARG A 16 16.37 -8.43 10.17
CA ARG A 16 15.24 -7.64 9.66
C ARG A 16 14.43 -8.34 8.56
N GLU A 17 13.71 -9.39 8.96
CA GLU A 17 12.51 -9.78 8.25
C GLU A 17 11.59 -8.55 8.31
N PRO A 18 11.18 -7.97 7.19
CA PRO A 18 10.23 -6.86 7.18
C PRO A 18 9.04 -7.16 8.11
N ASP A 19 8.58 -6.15 8.85
CA ASP A 19 7.48 -6.18 9.84
C ASP A 19 6.10 -6.56 9.24
N PHE A 20 6.05 -7.58 8.38
CA PHE A 20 4.83 -8.06 7.74
C PHE A 20 3.91 -8.75 8.74
N PHE A 21 4.45 -9.18 9.89
CA PHE A 21 3.81 -10.06 10.87
C PHE A 21 3.93 -9.57 12.31
N ASN A 22 3.90 -8.25 12.55
CA ASN A 22 3.74 -7.73 13.92
C ASN A 22 2.31 -7.20 14.14
N PRO A 23 1.29 -8.07 14.29
CA PRO A 23 -0.03 -7.62 14.70
C PRO A 23 0.05 -7.12 16.14
N GLU A 24 -0.47 -5.92 16.39
CA GLU A 24 -0.60 -5.38 17.74
C GLU A 24 -1.80 -6.06 18.42
N PHE A 25 -1.53 -7.11 19.22
CA PHE A 25 -2.58 -7.86 19.92
C PHE A 25 -2.58 -7.55 21.42
N SER A 26 -3.76 -7.26 21.95
CA SER A 26 -3.97 -7.12 23.40
C SER A 26 -3.89 -8.48 24.07
N LEU A 27 -2.98 -8.63 25.03
CA LEU A 27 -2.81 -9.85 25.83
C LEU A 27 -3.73 -9.90 27.06
N ASP A 28 -4.59 -8.88 27.23
CA ASP A 28 -5.45 -8.69 28.41
C ASP A 28 -6.70 -9.60 28.46
N GLY A 29 -6.69 -10.71 27.70
CA GLY A 29 -7.81 -11.66 27.64
C GLY A 29 -7.53 -12.93 26.84
N PRO A 30 -8.49 -13.86 26.74
CA PRO A 30 -8.32 -15.10 25.99
C PRO A 30 -8.17 -14.82 24.48
N ILE A 31 -7.00 -15.16 23.94
CA ILE A 31 -6.65 -14.96 22.52
C ILE A 31 -7.09 -16.18 21.71
N SER A 32 -7.89 -15.96 20.66
CA SER A 32 -8.19 -17.01 19.68
C SER A 32 -7.15 -16.99 18.56
N LEU A 33 -6.24 -17.98 18.58
CA LEU A 33 -5.26 -18.16 17.50
C LEU A 33 -5.93 -18.24 16.11
N LYS A 34 -7.10 -18.86 16.02
CA LYS A 34 -7.87 -18.97 14.77
C LYS A 34 -8.26 -17.60 14.21
N GLN A 35 -8.70 -16.68 15.07
CA GLN A 35 -9.08 -15.33 14.65
C GLN A 35 -7.84 -14.53 14.23
N LEU A 36 -6.76 -14.63 15.01
CA LEU A 36 -5.50 -13.95 14.72
C LEU A 36 -4.92 -14.39 13.38
N THR A 37 -4.76 -15.70 13.15
CA THR A 37 -4.25 -16.21 11.87
C THR A 37 -5.12 -15.76 10.70
N ARG A 38 -6.44 -15.76 10.86
CA ARG A 38 -7.36 -15.29 9.81
C ARG A 38 -7.15 -13.81 9.49
N GLN A 39 -6.95 -12.96 10.50
CA GLN A 39 -6.66 -11.55 10.32
C GLN A 39 -5.32 -11.34 9.62
N CYS A 40 -4.25 -11.99 10.09
CA CYS A 40 -2.93 -11.91 9.47
C CYS A 40 -2.94 -12.33 8.00
N VAL A 41 -3.60 -13.46 7.69
CA VAL A 41 -3.74 -13.93 6.31
C VAL A 41 -4.50 -12.92 5.46
N HIS A 42 -5.59 -12.35 5.97
CA HIS A 42 -6.39 -11.37 5.24
C HIS A 42 -5.60 -10.09 4.94
N GLU A 43 -4.82 -9.58 5.90
CA GLU A 43 -3.95 -8.42 5.71
C GLU A 43 -2.83 -8.71 4.71
N LEU A 44 -2.19 -9.88 4.80
CA LEU A 44 -1.14 -10.28 3.88
C LEU A 44 -1.69 -10.39 2.46
N GLU A 45 -2.83 -11.09 2.28
CA GLU A 45 -3.50 -11.19 0.99
C GLU A 45 -3.82 -9.80 0.41
N ARG A 46 -4.36 -8.89 1.23
CA ARG A 46 -4.63 -7.51 0.83
C ARG A 46 -3.38 -6.80 0.33
N LYS A 47 -2.27 -6.88 1.07
CA LYS A 47 -0.98 -6.24 0.74
C LYS A 47 -0.41 -6.80 -0.57
N VAL A 48 -0.40 -8.12 -0.72
CA VAL A 48 0.11 -8.81 -1.92
C VAL A 48 -0.72 -8.43 -3.15
N ILE A 49 -2.05 -8.50 -3.06
CA ILE A 49 -2.95 -8.17 -4.17
C ILE A 49 -2.79 -6.71 -4.58
N LEU A 50 -2.70 -5.79 -3.62
CA LEU A 50 -2.48 -4.37 -3.89
C LEU A 50 -1.15 -4.14 -4.64
N LYS A 51 -0.06 -4.75 -4.17
CA LYS A 51 1.26 -4.61 -4.80
C LYS A 51 1.25 -5.10 -6.24
N VAL A 52 0.69 -6.28 -6.49
CA VAL A 52 0.61 -6.84 -7.85
C VAL A 52 -0.31 -6.00 -8.74
N LEU A 53 -1.43 -5.49 -8.21
CA LEU A 53 -2.29 -4.58 -8.96
C LEU A 53 -1.56 -3.30 -9.36
N GLN A 54 -0.80 -2.68 -8.45
CA GLN A 54 0.00 -1.49 -8.75
C GLN A 54 1.06 -1.77 -9.82
N GLN A 55 1.79 -2.88 -9.68
CA GLN A 55 2.81 -3.30 -10.66
C GLN A 55 2.25 -3.51 -12.07
N HIS A 56 1.01 -3.99 -12.18
CA HIS A 56 0.34 -4.18 -13.49
C HIS A 56 -0.59 -3.02 -13.86
N HIS A 57 -0.42 -1.82 -13.31
CA HIS A 57 -1.27 -0.64 -13.59
C HIS A 57 -2.78 -0.95 -13.49
N TRP A 58 -3.15 -1.73 -12.47
CA TRP A 58 -4.51 -2.18 -12.20
C TRP A 58 -5.12 -3.05 -13.31
N ASN A 59 -4.30 -3.66 -14.16
CA ASN A 59 -4.69 -4.69 -15.12
C ASN A 59 -4.99 -6.00 -14.40
N ARG A 60 -6.26 -6.18 -14.02
CA ARG A 60 -6.74 -7.34 -13.27
C ARG A 60 -6.49 -8.68 -13.97
N LYS A 61 -6.50 -8.72 -15.31
CA LYS A 61 -6.23 -9.96 -16.05
C LYS A 61 -4.77 -10.37 -15.91
N GLN A 62 -3.83 -9.43 -16.04
CA GLN A 62 -2.42 -9.68 -15.81
C GLN A 62 -2.15 -10.01 -14.34
N ALA A 63 -2.71 -9.24 -13.41
CA ALA A 63 -2.56 -9.49 -11.97
C ALA A 63 -3.05 -10.89 -11.56
N ALA A 64 -4.20 -11.35 -12.09
CA ALA A 64 -4.71 -12.70 -11.81
C ALA A 64 -3.74 -13.78 -12.30
N ARG A 65 -3.15 -13.60 -13.49
CA ARG A 65 -2.13 -14.51 -14.02
C ARG A 65 -0.87 -14.52 -13.17
N THR A 66 -0.38 -13.35 -12.77
CA THR A 66 0.80 -13.22 -11.92
C THR A 66 0.59 -13.85 -10.54
N LEU A 67 -0.62 -13.72 -9.98
CA LEU A 67 -1.00 -14.33 -8.71
C LEU A 67 -1.33 -15.83 -8.83
N GLY A 68 -1.40 -16.39 -10.04
CA GLY A 68 -1.74 -17.79 -10.25
C GLY A 68 -3.18 -18.16 -9.85
N ILE A 69 -4.09 -17.19 -9.74
CA ILE A 69 -5.49 -17.42 -9.34
C ILE A 69 -6.46 -17.13 -10.48
N SER A 70 -7.65 -17.72 -10.40
CA SER A 70 -8.71 -17.41 -11.38
C SER A 70 -9.09 -15.92 -11.31
N TYR A 71 -9.52 -15.38 -12.45
CA TYR A 71 -9.98 -13.99 -12.51
C TYR A 71 -11.13 -13.72 -11.54
N ARG A 72 -12.07 -14.66 -11.38
CA ARG A 72 -13.17 -14.54 -10.39
C ARG A 72 -12.63 -14.50 -8.96
N ALA A 73 -11.67 -15.36 -8.61
CA ALA A 73 -11.06 -15.35 -7.28
C ALA A 73 -10.39 -14.00 -6.98
N LEU A 74 -9.66 -13.43 -7.96
CA LEU A 74 -9.08 -12.09 -7.80
C LEU A 74 -10.16 -11.03 -7.53
N LEU A 75 -11.27 -11.04 -8.27
CA LEU A 75 -12.35 -10.07 -8.06
C LEU A 75 -12.96 -10.17 -6.66
N TYR A 76 -13.16 -11.39 -6.15
CA TYR A 76 -13.65 -11.59 -4.79
C TYR A 76 -12.63 -11.09 -3.77
N LYS A 77 -11.35 -11.45 -3.92
CA LYS A 77 -10.31 -11.00 -3.00
C LYS A 77 -10.13 -9.47 -3.00
N ILE A 78 -10.25 -8.80 -4.15
CA ILE A 78 -10.22 -7.32 -4.23
C ILE A 78 -11.37 -6.71 -3.43
N ARG A 79 -12.58 -7.27 -3.55
CA ARG A 79 -13.77 -6.81 -2.83
C ARG A 79 -13.62 -7.04 -1.33
N ASP A 80 -13.23 -8.26 -0.94
CA ASP A 80 -13.09 -8.65 0.47
C ASP A 80 -11.94 -7.89 1.15
N ALA A 81 -10.91 -7.49 0.41
CA ALA A 81 -9.81 -6.66 0.88
C ALA A 81 -10.14 -5.16 0.89
N GLY A 82 -11.32 -4.72 0.46
CA GLY A 82 -11.70 -3.31 0.41
C GLY A 82 -10.80 -2.45 -0.49
N LEU A 83 -10.20 -3.04 -1.54
CA LEU A 83 -9.29 -2.36 -2.44
C LEU A 83 -10.07 -1.55 -3.49
N PRO A 84 -9.58 -0.35 -3.88
CA PRO A 84 -10.28 0.50 -4.83
C PRO A 84 -10.41 -0.18 -6.19
N SER A 85 -11.54 0.05 -6.86
CA SER A 85 -11.72 -0.44 -8.21
C SER A 85 -10.91 0.39 -9.22
N ASN A 86 -10.49 -0.21 -10.34
CA ASN A 86 -9.81 0.54 -11.42
C ASN A 86 -10.63 1.75 -11.89
N ARG A 87 -11.97 1.63 -11.89
CA ARG A 87 -12.87 2.76 -12.19
C ARG A 87 -12.72 3.90 -11.18
N ALA A 88 -12.70 3.60 -9.88
CA ALA A 88 -12.52 4.61 -8.84
C ALA A 88 -11.18 5.35 -9.00
N LEU A 89 -10.11 4.63 -9.35
CA LEU A 89 -8.79 5.23 -9.54
C LEU A 89 -8.71 6.12 -10.79
N ARG A 90 -9.36 5.72 -11.88
CA ARG A 90 -9.45 6.58 -13.09
C ARG A 90 -10.24 7.85 -12.82
N LEU A 91 -11.28 7.79 -11.99
CA LEU A 91 -12.02 8.98 -11.56
C LEU A 91 -11.13 9.92 -10.73
N GLN A 92 -10.40 9.38 -9.74
CA GLN A 92 -9.44 10.14 -8.94
C GLN A 92 -8.33 10.78 -9.80
N GLN A 93 -7.84 10.07 -10.81
CA GLN A 93 -6.86 10.61 -11.75
C GLN A 93 -7.45 11.73 -12.63
N ALA A 94 -8.69 11.58 -13.08
CA ALA A 94 -9.37 12.60 -13.88
C ALA A 94 -9.66 13.88 -13.08
N GLU A 95 -10.03 13.75 -11.80
CA GLU A 95 -10.21 14.89 -10.88
C GLU A 95 -8.89 15.64 -10.63
N LYS A 96 -7.80 14.88 -10.43
CA LYS A 96 -6.47 15.47 -10.20
C LYS A 96 -5.91 16.21 -11.42
N ASN A 97 -6.29 15.80 -12.63
CA ASN A 97 -5.89 16.49 -13.87
C ASN A 97 -6.70 17.77 -14.16
N LYS A 98 -7.90 17.92 -13.59
CA LYS A 98 -8.70 19.16 -13.75
C LYS A 98 -8.17 20.32 -12.90
N THR A 99 -7.67 20.04 -11.70
CA THR A 99 -7.20 21.10 -10.79
C THR A 99 -5.84 21.68 -11.16
N THR A 100 -5.09 21.04 -12.05
CA THR A 100 -3.78 21.54 -12.53
C THR A 100 -3.88 22.50 -13.73
N ASP A 101 -5.05 22.62 -14.36
CA ASP A 101 -5.26 23.47 -15.54
C ASP A 101 -5.75 24.89 -15.17
N ASP A 102 -6.28 25.08 -13.96
CA ASP A 102 -6.76 26.37 -13.46
C ASP A 102 -5.67 27.11 -12.65
N GLY A 103 -4.52 27.41 -13.27
CA GLY A 103 -3.53 28.34 -12.72
C GLY A 103 -3.91 29.79 -13.03
N PRO A 104 -3.94 30.72 -12.05
CA PRO A 104 -4.30 32.12 -12.31
C PRO A 104 -3.23 32.77 -13.18
N THR A 105 -3.60 33.13 -14.41
CA THR A 105 -2.74 33.88 -15.34
C THR A 105 -2.75 35.35 -14.92
N ASP A 106 -2.06 35.69 -13.83
CA ASP A 106 -1.89 37.09 -13.43
C ASP A 106 -0.57 37.64 -13.97
N HIS A 107 -0.58 38.10 -15.23
CA HIS A 107 0.52 38.86 -15.80
C HIS A 107 0.49 40.29 -15.23
N ALA A 108 1.03 40.45 -14.02
CA ALA A 108 1.29 41.76 -13.45
C ALA A 108 2.35 42.52 -14.29
N ARG A 109 1.89 43.57 -14.97
CA ARG A 109 2.69 44.55 -15.71
C ARG A 109 3.34 45.51 -14.71
N PRO A 110 4.66 45.70 -14.65
CA PRO A 110 5.22 46.74 -13.80
C PRO A 110 5.02 48.09 -14.48
N THR A 111 4.30 48.98 -13.79
CA THR A 111 4.23 50.40 -14.13
C THR A 111 5.59 51.04 -13.89
N SER A 112 6.20 51.53 -14.97
CA SER A 112 7.41 52.35 -14.95
C SER A 112 7.21 53.58 -14.05
N GLY A 113 8.04 53.69 -13.01
CA GLY A 113 8.04 54.76 -12.02
C GLY A 113 8.39 56.12 -12.61
N ALA A 114 7.82 57.15 -11.99
CA ALA A 114 8.05 58.56 -12.27
C ALA A 114 9.13 59.14 -11.33
N ALA A 115 9.91 60.08 -11.90
CA ALA A 115 10.57 61.25 -11.30
C ALA A 115 11.53 61.08 -10.10
N ALA A 116 12.78 61.52 -10.28
CA ALA A 116 13.38 62.70 -9.61
C ALA A 116 14.90 62.77 -9.92
N ASP A 117 15.32 63.87 -10.57
CA ASP A 117 16.49 64.71 -10.22
C ASP A 117 16.58 65.90 -11.20
#